data_AF-A0A952LXW5-F1
#
_entry.id   AF-A0A952LXW5-F1
#
_cell.length_a   1.000
_cell.length_b   1.000
_cell.length_c   1.000
_cell.angle_alpha   90.00
_cell.angle_beta   90.00
_cell.angle_gamma   90.00
#
_symmetry.space_group_name_H-M   'P 1'
#
loop_
_entity.id
_entity.type
_entity.pdbx_description
1 polymer ?
#
loop_
_entity_poly.entity_id
_entity_poly.type
_entity_poly.pdbx_seq_one_letter_code
_entity_poly.pdbx_strand_id
1 'polypeptide(L)'
;MSAIRHAVSMEYTLISCLKKQVRTVAASLAGLLVPMSLVFASERYALLIGISEYRSPAISRLEGPAHDLVTLKRTLLRDWHFDSDRVTTLLNHQATKANIMQSLNDVLERSNSGDYVLLYFSGHGTSAYDPEQLWPMPYDTGAVVPHDALMNAQREVDRVISGRQDIRPVFKQLDDRGVNVLAILDTCYSEHGTRTLAQASYRGLSGELPLVRSQAAAKPATYPYQNIYMIAAAGADELALDLDHKVAHRYPTFDQVPHGALTDSLLRVITGNVAGDQDKDGTLTHQELFEAARQFMSARGYQQRPRAYPLIGADSGLSGQLPLFGSHLP
;
A
#
# COMPACT_ATOMS: atom_id res chain seq x y z
N MET A 1 -33.66 36.17 -79.70
CA MET A 1 -33.80 36.38 -78.23
C MET A 1 -34.22 35.13 -77.43
N SER A 2 -34.27 33.93 -78.03
CA SER A 2 -34.67 32.69 -77.33
C SER A 2 -33.46 31.87 -76.80
N ALA A 3 -32.34 31.83 -77.54
CA ALA A 3 -31.17 31.03 -77.16
C ALA A 3 -30.43 31.52 -75.89
N ILE A 4 -30.46 32.83 -75.60
CA ILE A 4 -29.75 33.42 -74.45
C ILE A 4 -30.48 33.14 -73.12
N ARG A 5 -31.80 32.91 -73.15
CA ARG A 5 -32.58 32.59 -71.94
C ARG A 5 -32.41 31.14 -71.45
N HIS A 6 -31.95 30.23 -72.31
CA HIS A 6 -31.70 28.84 -71.92
C HIS A 6 -30.32 28.63 -71.26
N ALA A 7 -29.30 29.39 -71.66
CA ALA A 7 -27.96 29.27 -71.07
C ALA A 7 -27.92 29.73 -69.60
N VAL A 8 -28.60 30.83 -69.27
CA VAL A 8 -28.60 31.39 -67.90
C VAL A 8 -29.36 30.50 -66.89
N SER A 9 -30.37 29.75 -67.35
CA SER A 9 -31.13 28.81 -66.51
C SER A 9 -30.32 27.56 -66.10
N MET A 10 -29.43 27.09 -66.98
CA MET A 10 -28.59 25.93 -66.73
C MET A 10 -27.46 26.21 -65.73
N GLU A 11 -26.84 27.40 -65.76
CA GLU A 11 -25.78 27.78 -64.82
C GLU A 11 -26.29 27.96 -63.38
N TYR A 12 -27.49 28.52 -63.20
CA TYR A 12 -28.10 28.65 -61.87
C TYR A 12 -28.48 27.30 -61.24
N THR A 13 -28.80 26.30 -62.05
CA THR A 13 -29.16 24.95 -61.59
C THR A 13 -27.90 24.15 -61.18
N LEU A 14 -26.78 24.32 -61.87
CA LEU A 14 -25.51 23.66 -61.52
C LEU A 14 -24.87 24.24 -60.25
N ILE A 15 -24.90 25.57 -60.06
CA ILE A 15 -24.33 26.24 -58.88
C ILE A 15 -25.14 25.92 -57.60
N SER A 16 -26.46 25.77 -57.72
CA SER A 16 -27.32 25.39 -56.58
C SER A 16 -27.17 23.92 -56.17
N CYS A 17 -26.88 23.03 -57.12
CA CYS A 17 -26.58 21.61 -56.85
C CYS A 17 -25.20 21.45 -56.17
N LEU A 18 -24.20 22.20 -56.62
CA LEU A 18 -22.84 22.21 -56.04
C LEU A 18 -22.85 22.75 -54.59
N LYS A 19 -23.59 23.82 -54.32
CA LYS A 19 -23.74 24.37 -52.95
C LYS A 19 -24.48 23.44 -51.99
N LYS A 20 -25.39 22.59 -52.49
CA LYS A 20 -26.08 21.56 -51.68
C LYS A 20 -25.15 20.39 -51.34
N GLN A 21 -24.35 19.91 -52.30
CA GLN A 21 -23.38 18.83 -52.03
C GLN A 21 -22.24 19.27 -51.09
N VAL A 22 -21.75 20.51 -51.19
CA VAL A 22 -20.72 21.03 -50.28
C VAL A 22 -21.24 21.20 -48.84
N ARG A 23 -22.52 21.54 -48.66
CA ARG A 23 -23.14 21.61 -47.32
C ARG A 23 -23.37 20.23 -46.70
N THR A 24 -23.66 19.20 -47.49
CA THR A 24 -23.82 17.84 -46.97
C THR A 24 -22.49 17.21 -46.56
N VAL A 25 -21.38 17.51 -47.25
CA VAL A 25 -20.05 17.00 -46.88
C VAL A 25 -19.48 17.72 -45.65
N ALA A 26 -19.76 19.02 -45.48
CA ALA A 26 -19.30 19.77 -44.30
C ALA A 26 -20.04 19.37 -43.01
N ALA A 27 -21.27 18.87 -43.09
CA ALA A 27 -22.04 18.40 -41.93
C ALA A 27 -21.65 16.98 -41.46
N SER A 28 -20.87 16.24 -42.24
CA SER A 28 -20.45 14.87 -41.89
C SER A 28 -19.06 14.77 -41.27
N LEU A 29 -18.27 15.86 -41.25
CA LEU A 29 -16.95 15.90 -40.60
C LEU A 29 -16.97 16.53 -39.19
N ALA A 30 -18.07 17.15 -38.78
CA ALA A 30 -18.18 17.78 -37.46
C ALA A 30 -18.61 16.82 -36.34
N GLY A 31 -18.86 15.55 -36.67
CA GLY A 31 -19.46 14.56 -35.77
C GLY A 31 -18.60 13.33 -35.52
N LEU A 32 -17.32 13.49 -35.15
CA LEU A 32 -16.57 12.43 -34.45
C LEU A 32 -15.28 12.95 -33.80
N LEU A 33 -15.31 14.12 -33.15
CA LEU A 33 -14.32 14.41 -32.11
C LEU A 33 -14.77 13.68 -30.84
N VAL A 34 -14.62 12.35 -30.84
CA VAL A 34 -14.53 11.62 -29.58
C VAL A 34 -13.29 12.19 -28.91
N PRO A 35 -13.39 12.80 -27.72
CA PRO A 35 -12.18 13.12 -26.97
C PRO A 35 -11.48 11.79 -26.78
N MET A 36 -10.39 11.58 -27.49
CA MET A 36 -9.48 10.48 -27.24
C MET A 36 -8.90 10.81 -25.87
N SER A 37 -9.60 10.35 -24.84
CA SER A 37 -9.09 10.34 -23.48
C SER A 37 -7.73 9.67 -23.60
N LEU A 38 -6.67 10.45 -23.39
CA LEU A 38 -5.35 9.89 -23.16
C LEU A 38 -5.51 8.98 -21.95
N VAL A 39 -5.68 7.68 -22.20
CA VAL A 39 -5.50 6.66 -21.18
C VAL A 39 -4.00 6.67 -20.92
N PHE A 40 -3.57 7.54 -20.01
CA PHE A 40 -2.23 7.42 -19.46
C PHE A 40 -2.16 6.05 -18.81
N ALA A 41 -1.16 5.26 -19.17
CA ALA A 41 -0.89 4.01 -18.47
C ALA A 41 -0.68 4.37 -16.99
N SER A 42 -1.36 3.66 -16.09
CA SER A 42 -1.17 3.80 -14.65
C SER A 42 0.30 3.55 -14.29
N GLU A 43 0.88 4.43 -13.51
CA GLU A 43 2.29 4.36 -13.11
C GLU A 43 2.46 3.60 -11.79
N ARG A 44 3.67 3.08 -11.55
CA ARG A 44 3.99 2.31 -10.35
C ARG A 44 5.05 3.01 -9.52
N TYR A 45 4.72 3.33 -8.27
CA TYR A 45 5.61 3.95 -7.30
C TYR A 45 5.86 3.00 -6.13
N ALA A 46 7.07 3.01 -5.59
CA ALA A 46 7.38 2.30 -4.36
C ALA A 46 8.19 3.18 -3.40
N LEU A 47 7.80 3.19 -2.14
CA LEU A 47 8.59 3.70 -1.03
C LEU A 47 8.92 2.53 -0.11
N LEU A 48 10.21 2.13 -0.11
CA LEU A 48 10.72 1.01 0.66
C LEU A 48 11.55 1.53 1.84
N ILE A 49 11.10 1.26 3.06
CA ILE A 49 11.74 1.75 4.29
C ILE A 49 12.19 0.54 5.11
N GLY A 50 13.48 0.47 5.44
CA GLY A 50 14.06 -0.64 6.19
C GLY A 50 15.03 -0.14 7.25
N ILE A 51 14.87 -0.60 8.48
CA ILE A 51 15.65 -0.14 9.62
C ILE A 51 16.17 -1.33 10.41
N SER A 52 17.39 -1.75 10.09
CA SER A 52 18.16 -2.75 10.81
C SER A 52 18.95 -2.13 11.97
N GLU A 53 19.35 -0.87 11.83
CA GLU A 53 20.17 -0.16 12.80
C GLU A 53 19.52 1.16 13.22
N TYR A 54 19.48 1.41 14.53
CA TYR A 54 18.89 2.61 15.13
C TYR A 54 19.98 3.49 15.73
N ARG A 55 19.75 4.80 15.75
CA ARG A 55 20.65 5.78 16.37
C ARG A 55 20.78 5.54 17.88
N SER A 56 19.66 5.20 18.52
CA SER A 56 19.65 4.84 19.94
C SER A 56 20.19 3.42 20.14
N PRO A 57 21.27 3.23 20.92
CA PRO A 57 21.79 1.89 21.21
C PRO A 57 20.86 1.07 22.13
N ALA A 58 19.84 1.71 22.72
CA ALA A 58 18.83 1.03 23.52
C ALA A 58 17.76 0.32 22.67
N ILE A 59 17.70 0.61 21.37
CA ILE A 59 16.82 -0.08 20.43
C ILE A 59 17.64 -1.20 19.79
N SER A 60 17.13 -2.44 19.86
CA SER A 60 17.82 -3.62 19.34
C SER A 60 17.95 -3.57 17.82
N ARG A 61 19.03 -4.15 17.30
CA ARG A 61 19.25 -4.33 15.87
C ARG A 61 18.40 -5.47 15.31
N LEU A 62 18.07 -5.38 14.03
CA LEU A 62 17.37 -6.40 13.25
C LEU A 62 18.21 -6.77 12.02
N GLU A 63 18.12 -8.01 11.55
CA GLU A 63 18.88 -8.47 10.38
C GLU A 63 18.05 -8.40 9.11
N GLY A 64 16.76 -8.76 9.17
CA GLY A 64 15.86 -8.81 8.01
C GLY A 64 15.70 -7.50 7.21
N PRO A 65 15.46 -6.32 7.82
CA PRO A 65 15.03 -5.13 7.07
C PRO A 65 15.95 -4.69 5.93
N ALA A 66 17.27 -4.80 6.08
CA ALA A 66 18.21 -4.47 5.02
C ALA A 66 18.10 -5.44 3.83
N HIS A 67 17.94 -6.74 4.12
CA HIS A 67 17.77 -7.78 3.11
C HIS A 67 16.41 -7.70 2.44
N ASP A 68 15.35 -7.43 3.20
CA ASP A 68 13.99 -7.20 2.70
C ASP A 68 14.01 -6.13 1.60
N LEU A 69 14.64 -4.98 1.85
CA LEU A 69 14.73 -3.86 0.90
C LEU A 69 15.48 -4.24 -0.38
N VAL A 70 16.62 -4.93 -0.25
CA VAL A 70 17.42 -5.36 -1.40
C VAL A 70 16.61 -6.32 -2.27
N THR A 71 15.98 -7.32 -1.65
CA THR A 71 15.24 -8.36 -2.36
C THR A 71 13.96 -7.80 -2.98
N LEU A 72 13.17 -7.02 -2.24
CA LEU A 72 11.96 -6.37 -2.77
C LEU A 72 12.27 -5.41 -3.91
N LYS A 73 13.27 -4.53 -3.77
CA LYS A 73 13.66 -3.60 -4.84
C LYS A 73 14.01 -4.38 -6.11
N ARG A 74 14.81 -5.43 -6.00
CA ARG A 74 15.18 -6.28 -7.14
C ARG A 74 13.95 -6.90 -7.80
N THR A 75 13.05 -7.48 -7.00
CA THR A 75 11.82 -8.12 -7.50
C THR A 75 10.90 -7.12 -8.20
N LEU A 76 10.71 -5.92 -7.63
CA LEU A 76 9.88 -4.87 -8.22
C LEU A 76 10.41 -4.39 -9.58
N LEU A 77 11.73 -4.19 -9.69
CA LEU A 77 12.35 -3.73 -10.94
C LEU A 77 12.39 -4.81 -12.01
N ARG A 78 12.74 -6.05 -11.63
CA ARG A 78 12.97 -7.15 -12.58
C ARG A 78 11.68 -7.84 -13.01
N ASP A 79 10.82 -8.18 -12.05
CA ASP A 79 9.68 -9.06 -12.26
C ASP A 79 8.37 -8.28 -12.42
N TRP A 80 8.26 -7.12 -11.77
CA TRP A 80 7.05 -6.27 -11.81
C TRP A 80 7.24 -4.97 -12.60
N HIS A 81 8.39 -4.81 -13.26
CA HIS A 81 8.71 -3.72 -14.17
C HIS A 81 8.38 -2.32 -13.61
N PHE A 82 8.74 -2.07 -12.35
CA PHE A 82 8.74 -0.72 -11.80
C PHE A 82 9.87 0.09 -12.43
N ASP A 83 9.62 1.36 -12.72
CA ASP A 83 10.71 2.25 -13.13
C ASP A 83 11.61 2.60 -11.95
N SER A 84 12.92 2.56 -12.19
CA SER A 84 13.91 2.74 -11.13
C SER A 84 13.86 4.12 -10.45
N ASP A 85 13.40 5.16 -11.15
CA ASP A 85 13.22 6.54 -10.65
C ASP A 85 11.90 6.73 -9.87
N ARG A 86 11.07 5.69 -9.82
CA ARG A 86 9.83 5.62 -9.05
C ARG A 86 9.92 4.67 -7.86
N VAL A 87 11.07 4.03 -7.65
CA VAL A 87 11.37 3.19 -6.46
C VAL A 87 12.33 3.92 -5.54
N THR A 88 11.80 4.53 -4.48
CA THR A 88 12.58 5.19 -3.42
C THR A 88 12.90 4.21 -2.29
N THR A 89 14.13 4.25 -1.78
CA THR A 89 14.58 3.39 -0.69
C THR A 89 15.22 4.22 0.41
N LEU A 90 14.77 4.03 1.66
CA LEU A 90 15.36 4.63 2.86
C LEU A 90 15.87 3.51 3.77
N LEU A 91 17.19 3.35 3.86
CA LEU A 91 17.83 2.32 4.69
C LEU A 91 18.57 2.94 5.89
N ASN A 92 18.31 2.41 7.09
CA ASN A 92 19.02 2.77 8.33
C ASN A 92 19.08 4.29 8.52
N HIS A 93 20.27 4.89 8.51
CA HIS A 93 20.49 6.32 8.75
C HIS A 93 19.72 7.26 7.81
N GLN A 94 19.27 6.77 6.65
CA GLN A 94 18.42 7.52 5.74
C GLN A 94 16.95 7.55 6.18
N ALA A 95 16.50 6.53 6.91
CA ALA A 95 15.12 6.37 7.38
C ALA A 95 14.84 7.14 8.68
N THR A 96 15.15 8.43 8.67
CA THR A 96 14.76 9.35 9.76
C THR A 96 13.28 9.72 9.67
N LYS A 97 12.66 10.16 10.76
CA LYS A 97 11.25 10.62 10.74
C LYS A 97 11.02 11.65 9.63
N ALA A 98 11.90 12.64 9.53
CA ALA A 98 11.80 13.71 8.54
C ALA A 98 11.87 13.17 7.11
N ASN A 99 12.85 12.31 6.81
CA ASN A 99 13.00 11.75 5.46
C ASN A 99 11.84 10.83 5.08
N ILE A 100 11.35 10.00 6.01
CA ILE A 100 10.19 9.14 5.75
C ILE A 100 8.96 9.98 5.42
N MET A 101 8.67 11.01 6.21
CA MET A 101 7.53 11.90 5.96
C MET A 101 7.69 12.70 4.67
N GLN A 102 8.90 13.15 4.34
CA GLN A 102 9.16 13.82 3.07
C GLN A 102 8.92 12.87 1.90
N SER A 103 9.50 11.67 1.91
CA SER A 103 9.30 10.72 0.81
C SER A 103 7.86 10.26 0.67
N LEU A 104 7.10 10.16 1.77
CA LEU A 104 5.67 9.87 1.72
C LEU A 104 4.88 11.00 1.05
N ASN A 105 5.22 12.26 1.36
CA ASN A 105 4.64 13.42 0.68
C ASN A 105 5.07 13.49 -0.80
N ASP A 106 6.32 13.17 -1.13
CA ASP A 106 6.80 13.14 -2.52
C ASP A 106 6.00 12.12 -3.36
N VAL A 107 5.67 10.95 -2.80
CA VAL A 107 4.81 9.96 -3.45
C VAL A 107 3.40 10.51 -3.65
N LEU A 108 2.83 11.17 -2.64
CA LEU A 108 1.53 11.83 -2.76
C LEU A 108 1.54 12.92 -3.84
N GLU A 109 2.60 13.71 -3.95
CA GLU A 109 2.69 14.78 -4.94
C GLU A 109 2.86 14.25 -6.37
N ARG A 110 3.61 13.16 -6.55
CA ARG A 110 3.93 12.60 -7.87
C ARG A 110 2.87 11.65 -8.44
N SER A 111 2.06 11.01 -7.58
CA SER A 111 1.04 10.04 -8.01
C SER A 111 -0.26 10.70 -8.45
N ASN A 112 -0.88 10.09 -9.46
CA ASN A 112 -2.16 10.49 -10.05
C ASN A 112 -3.22 9.42 -9.86
N SER A 113 -4.48 9.77 -10.13
CA SER A 113 -5.60 8.83 -10.08
C SER A 113 -5.34 7.62 -10.97
N GLY A 114 -5.54 6.42 -10.44
CA GLY A 114 -5.28 5.14 -11.12
C GLY A 114 -3.86 4.60 -10.96
N ASP A 115 -2.90 5.39 -10.48
CA ASP A 115 -1.53 4.91 -10.21
C ASP A 115 -1.52 3.89 -9.06
N TYR A 116 -0.50 3.03 -9.06
CA TYR A 116 -0.25 2.03 -8.03
C TYR A 116 0.93 2.45 -7.15
N VAL A 117 0.73 2.41 -5.84
CA VAL A 117 1.75 2.77 -4.84
C VAL A 117 1.96 1.60 -3.90
N LEU A 118 3.21 1.12 -3.81
CA LEU A 118 3.66 0.26 -2.72
C LEU A 118 4.30 1.11 -1.63
N LEU A 119 3.73 1.08 -0.43
CA LEU A 119 4.37 1.60 0.78
C LEU A 119 4.82 0.41 1.62
N TYR A 120 6.12 0.21 1.76
CA TYR A 120 6.69 -0.91 2.49
C TYR A 120 7.55 -0.42 3.65
N PHE A 121 7.30 -0.97 4.85
CA PHE A 121 8.10 -0.70 6.04
C PHE A 121 8.51 -2.01 6.71
N SER A 122 9.80 -2.17 6.99
CA SER A 122 10.36 -3.26 7.79
C SER A 122 11.25 -2.71 8.91
N GLY A 123 10.97 -3.11 10.15
CA GLY A 123 11.66 -2.61 11.33
C GLY A 123 10.84 -2.76 12.61
N HIS A 124 11.17 -1.96 13.63
CA HIS A 124 10.43 -1.94 14.89
C HIS A 124 9.14 -1.14 14.75
N GLY A 125 8.11 -1.62 15.45
CA GLY A 125 6.85 -0.93 15.66
C GLY A 125 6.46 -1.00 17.13
N THR A 126 5.66 -0.05 17.58
CA THR A 126 5.19 0.06 18.96
C THR A 126 3.72 0.48 19.01
N SER A 127 3.06 0.27 20.15
CA SER A 127 1.68 0.70 20.39
C SER A 127 1.43 0.94 21.87
N ALA A 128 0.24 1.40 22.22
CA ALA A 128 -0.18 1.49 23.63
C ALA A 128 -0.23 0.14 24.38
N TYR A 129 -0.13 -0.98 23.65
CA TYR A 129 -0.13 -2.35 24.19
C TYR A 129 1.26 -2.97 24.28
N ASP A 130 2.29 -2.25 23.85
CA ASP A 130 3.67 -2.68 24.00
C ASP A 130 4.03 -2.68 25.49
N PRO A 131 4.32 -3.83 26.11
CA PRO A 131 4.60 -3.92 27.54
C PRO A 131 5.94 -3.26 27.91
N GLU A 132 6.81 -3.00 26.93
CA GLU A 132 8.09 -2.32 27.14
C GLU A 132 7.96 -0.79 26.99
N GLN A 133 6.86 -0.31 26.41
CA GLN A 133 6.58 1.11 26.21
C GLN A 133 6.03 1.74 27.51
N LEU A 134 6.75 2.71 28.05
CA LEU A 134 6.39 3.38 29.31
C LEU A 134 5.66 4.73 29.13
N TRP A 135 5.53 5.24 27.90
CA TRP A 135 4.78 6.47 27.60
C TRP A 135 3.35 6.19 27.07
N PRO A 136 2.34 6.96 27.50
CA PRO A 136 0.96 6.80 27.04
C PRO A 136 0.78 7.17 25.56
N MET A 137 0.63 6.16 24.70
CA MET A 137 0.10 6.33 23.35
C MET A 137 -1.43 6.16 23.32
N PRO A 138 -2.15 6.82 22.39
CA PRO A 138 -3.56 6.53 22.18
C PRO A 138 -3.78 5.04 21.87
N TYR A 139 -4.70 4.38 22.58
CA TYR A 139 -4.97 2.94 22.45
C TYR A 139 -5.43 2.50 21.05
N ASP A 140 -5.91 3.44 20.25
CA ASP A 140 -6.37 3.23 18.89
C ASP A 140 -5.33 3.65 17.83
N THR A 141 -4.03 3.69 18.19
CA THR A 141 -2.95 3.92 17.22
C THR A 141 -1.69 3.09 17.46
N GLY A 142 -1.09 2.61 16.37
CA GLY A 142 0.23 2.00 16.32
C GLY A 142 1.19 2.98 15.69
N ALA A 143 2.48 2.78 15.92
CA ALA A 143 3.53 3.61 15.36
C ALA A 143 4.68 2.76 14.86
N VAL A 144 5.35 3.23 13.82
CA VAL A 144 6.63 2.68 13.38
C VAL A 144 7.76 3.51 13.97
N VAL A 145 8.92 2.88 14.21
CA VAL A 145 10.07 3.50 14.87
C VAL A 145 11.11 3.90 13.81
N PRO A 146 11.35 5.20 13.56
CA PRO A 146 12.40 5.65 12.64
C PRO A 146 13.80 5.44 13.20
N HIS A 147 14.81 5.53 12.32
CA HIS A 147 16.21 5.37 12.72
C HIS A 147 16.65 6.38 13.79
N ASP A 148 16.18 7.62 13.69
CA ASP A 148 16.53 8.70 14.62
C ASP A 148 15.64 8.79 15.85
N ALA A 149 14.78 7.79 16.09
CA ALA A 149 14.07 7.64 17.34
C ALA A 149 15.05 7.46 18.49
N LEU A 150 14.83 8.21 19.56
CA LEU A 150 15.60 8.13 20.78
C LEU A 150 14.76 7.43 21.84
N MET A 151 15.40 6.52 22.57
CA MET A 151 14.80 5.98 23.78
C MET A 151 15.38 6.75 24.95
N ASN A 152 14.53 7.48 25.69
CA ASN A 152 14.99 8.20 26.87
C ASN A 152 15.20 7.26 28.07
N ALA A 153 15.71 7.80 29.18
CA ALA A 153 15.95 7.02 30.40
C ALA A 153 14.67 6.39 30.99
N GLN A 154 13.50 6.91 30.61
CA GLN A 154 12.18 6.42 30.97
C GLN A 154 11.63 5.40 29.95
N ARG A 155 12.46 4.89 29.02
CA ARG A 155 12.06 3.95 27.94
C ARG A 155 10.94 4.49 27.04
N GLU A 156 10.87 5.80 26.89
CA GLU A 156 9.94 6.42 25.97
C GLU A 156 10.67 6.59 24.63
N VAL A 157 10.07 6.04 23.58
CA VAL A 157 10.54 6.26 22.21
C VAL A 157 10.00 7.59 21.71
N ASP A 158 10.87 8.58 21.53
CA ASP A 158 10.54 9.84 20.88
C ASP A 158 10.50 9.68 19.35
N ARG A 159 9.87 10.63 18.65
CA ARG A 159 9.90 10.74 17.17
C ARG A 159 9.39 9.50 16.43
N VAL A 160 8.50 8.72 17.04
CA VAL A 160 7.77 7.68 16.31
C VAL A 160 6.90 8.29 15.21
N ILE A 161 6.59 7.50 14.19
CA ILE A 161 5.62 7.86 13.15
C ILE A 161 4.30 7.18 13.51
N SER A 162 3.35 7.97 14.02
CA SER A 162 2.05 7.50 14.44
C SER A 162 1.14 7.27 13.24
N GLY A 163 0.49 6.11 13.20
CA GLY A 163 -0.52 5.82 12.20
C GLY A 163 -1.62 6.89 12.16
N ARG A 164 -2.13 7.32 13.32
CA ARG A 164 -3.16 8.37 13.38
C ARG A 164 -2.68 9.74 12.95
N GLN A 165 -1.55 10.19 13.47
CA GLN A 165 -1.15 11.59 13.32
C GLN A 165 -0.38 11.83 12.03
N ASP A 166 0.45 10.86 11.62
CA ASP A 166 1.40 11.04 10.53
C ASP A 166 0.91 10.32 9.25
N ILE A 167 0.46 9.06 9.34
CA ILE A 167 0.14 8.24 8.14
C ILE A 167 -1.28 8.48 7.60
N ARG A 168 -2.29 8.46 8.48
CA ARG A 168 -3.71 8.59 8.10
C ARG A 168 -4.02 9.85 7.27
N PRO A 169 -3.45 11.04 7.56
CA PRO A 169 -3.68 12.23 6.74
C PRO A 169 -3.17 12.10 5.30
N VAL A 170 -2.03 11.43 5.08
CA VAL A 170 -1.49 11.20 3.73
C VAL A 170 -2.32 10.13 3.02
N PHE A 171 -2.67 9.06 3.71
CA PHE A 171 -3.50 7.98 3.18
C PHE A 171 -4.85 8.52 2.71
N LYS A 172 -5.49 9.38 3.50
CA LYS A 172 -6.73 10.02 3.08
C LYS A 172 -6.57 10.80 1.77
N GLN A 173 -5.47 11.53 1.60
CA GLN A 173 -5.25 12.31 0.37
C GLN A 173 -4.96 11.42 -0.85
N LEU A 174 -4.22 10.32 -0.67
CA LEU A 174 -4.01 9.31 -1.72
C LEU A 174 -5.33 8.66 -2.13
N ASP A 175 -6.14 8.26 -1.14
CA ASP A 175 -7.45 7.62 -1.36
C ASP A 175 -8.43 8.57 -2.06
N ASP A 176 -8.54 9.83 -1.59
CA ASP A 176 -9.38 10.87 -2.19
C ASP A 176 -8.96 11.19 -3.64
N ARG A 177 -7.68 10.98 -3.99
CA ARG A 177 -7.15 11.14 -5.36
C ARG A 177 -7.42 9.92 -6.25
N GLY A 178 -7.86 8.79 -5.67
CA GLY A 178 -8.06 7.54 -6.39
C GLY A 178 -6.74 6.83 -6.73
N VAL A 179 -5.71 6.98 -5.87
CA VAL A 179 -4.46 6.23 -5.99
C VAL A 179 -4.65 4.86 -5.32
N ASN A 180 -4.22 3.80 -6.01
CA ASN A 180 -4.28 2.43 -5.50
C ASN A 180 -3.07 2.16 -4.61
N VAL A 181 -3.26 2.01 -3.31
CA VAL A 181 -2.15 1.86 -2.35
C VAL A 181 -2.14 0.46 -1.75
N LEU A 182 -1.03 -0.25 -1.88
CA LEU A 182 -0.70 -1.41 -1.07
C LEU A 182 0.29 -0.98 0.02
N ALA A 183 -0.14 -1.00 1.27
CA ALA A 183 0.71 -0.72 2.42
C ALA A 183 1.09 -2.02 3.14
N ILE A 184 2.37 -2.35 3.22
CA ILE A 184 2.88 -3.52 3.93
C ILE A 184 3.74 -3.06 5.10
N LEU A 185 3.34 -3.45 6.30
CA LEU A 185 4.03 -3.14 7.55
C LEU A 185 4.55 -4.45 8.17
N ASP A 186 5.81 -4.78 7.91
CA ASP A 186 6.52 -5.89 8.57
C ASP A 186 7.12 -5.42 9.90
N THR A 187 6.24 -5.07 10.84
CA THR A 187 6.59 -4.62 12.19
C THR A 187 5.67 -5.25 13.23
N CYS A 188 6.15 -5.33 14.46
CA CYS A 188 5.31 -5.57 15.63
C CYS A 188 4.22 -4.49 15.75
N TYR A 189 3.06 -4.85 16.33
CA TYR A 189 1.96 -3.93 16.65
C TYR A 189 1.38 -3.10 15.48
N SER A 190 1.66 -3.48 14.24
CA SER A 190 1.25 -2.79 13.00
C SER A 190 -0.28 -2.67 12.83
N GLU A 191 -1.07 -3.51 13.51
CA GLU A 191 -2.55 -3.52 13.46
C GLU A 191 -3.21 -2.20 13.90
N HIS A 192 -2.55 -1.39 14.73
CA HIS A 192 -3.15 -0.15 15.24
C HIS A 192 -2.87 1.07 14.34
N GLY A 193 -2.11 0.97 13.25
CA GLY A 193 -1.78 2.12 12.39
C GLY A 193 -3.00 2.80 11.72
N THR A 194 -4.11 2.08 11.54
CA THR A 194 -5.27 2.53 10.73
C THR A 194 -6.62 2.39 11.41
N ARG A 195 -6.70 1.73 12.58
CA ARG A 195 -7.98 1.52 13.27
C ARG A 195 -8.55 2.85 13.79
N THR A 196 -9.86 3.01 13.62
CA THR A 196 -10.68 3.83 14.52
C THR A 196 -11.53 2.84 15.32
N LEU A 197 -11.47 2.96 16.65
CA LEU A 197 -12.11 2.15 17.69
C LEU A 197 -13.22 1.18 17.23
N ALA A 198 -12.91 -0.11 17.15
CA ALA A 198 -13.71 -1.19 17.77
C ALA A 198 -13.08 -2.56 17.54
N GLN A 199 -12.38 -3.05 18.56
CA GLN A 199 -12.38 -4.45 19.02
C GLN A 199 -11.28 -4.60 20.07
N ALA A 200 -11.37 -3.81 21.14
CA ALA A 200 -10.71 -4.20 22.38
C ALA A 200 -11.66 -5.16 23.12
N SER A 201 -11.70 -6.42 22.68
CA SER A 201 -12.40 -7.48 23.43
C SER A 201 -11.44 -8.03 24.48
N TYR A 202 -11.58 -7.51 25.70
CA TYR A 202 -10.83 -7.94 26.88
C TYR A 202 -11.11 -9.42 27.24
N ARG A 203 -10.04 -10.21 27.45
CA ARG A 203 -10.09 -11.47 28.20
C ARG A 203 -8.83 -11.69 29.04
N GLY A 204 -8.94 -11.42 30.35
CA GLY A 204 -8.12 -11.94 31.49
C GLY A 204 -6.67 -11.42 31.58
N LEU A 205 -6.04 -11.14 32.72
CA LEU A 205 -6.30 -11.41 34.14
C LEU A 205 -5.43 -10.48 35.01
N SER A 206 -5.97 -10.11 36.19
CA SER A 206 -5.26 -9.87 37.46
C SER A 206 -4.18 -8.78 37.54
N GLY A 207 -4.61 -7.53 37.68
CA GLY A 207 -3.78 -6.43 38.18
C GLY A 207 -4.56 -5.13 38.07
N GLU A 208 -4.88 -4.50 39.20
CA GLU A 208 -5.66 -3.27 39.25
C GLU A 208 -4.93 -2.12 38.52
N LEU A 209 -5.27 -1.91 37.25
CA LEU A 209 -5.00 -0.65 36.55
C LEU A 209 -6.15 0.33 36.79
N PRO A 210 -5.89 1.65 36.89
CA PRO A 210 -6.93 2.62 37.20
C PRO A 210 -8.02 2.61 36.12
N LEU A 211 -9.25 2.35 36.56
CA LEU A 211 -10.49 2.43 35.78
C LEU A 211 -10.66 3.83 35.20
N VAL A 212 -10.15 4.07 33.99
CA VAL A 212 -10.66 5.16 33.15
C VAL A 212 -12.02 4.68 32.63
N ARG A 213 -13.07 5.31 33.14
CA ARG A 213 -14.48 5.06 32.78
C ARG A 213 -14.65 4.83 31.29
N SER A 214 -15.24 3.69 30.95
CA SER A 214 -15.74 3.38 29.62
C SER A 214 -16.74 4.44 29.18
N GLN A 215 -16.29 5.37 28.34
CA GLN A 215 -17.22 6.00 27.42
C GLN A 215 -17.63 4.93 26.41
N ALA A 216 -18.93 4.86 26.18
CA ALA A 216 -19.64 3.85 25.38
C ALA A 216 -18.81 3.35 24.19
N ALA A 217 -18.73 2.02 24.05
CA ALA A 217 -18.13 1.37 22.89
C ALA A 217 -18.69 2.00 21.61
N ALA A 218 -17.88 2.84 20.98
CA ALA A 218 -18.21 3.41 19.69
C ALA A 218 -18.47 2.25 18.73
N LYS A 219 -19.50 2.39 17.89
CA LYS A 219 -19.80 1.49 16.78
C LYS A 219 -18.49 1.27 15.99
N PRO A 220 -18.14 0.04 15.58
CA PRO A 220 -16.94 -0.19 14.79
C PRO A 220 -16.86 0.78 13.63
N ALA A 221 -15.85 1.64 13.67
CA ALA A 221 -15.60 2.50 12.53
C ALA A 221 -15.23 1.60 11.36
N THR A 222 -16.03 1.71 10.30
CA THR A 222 -15.75 1.07 9.02
C THR A 222 -14.37 1.51 8.54
N TYR A 223 -13.66 0.59 7.88
CA TYR A 223 -12.42 0.92 7.20
C TYR A 223 -12.66 2.11 6.25
N PRO A 224 -11.93 3.23 6.38
CA PRO A 224 -12.36 4.50 5.80
C PRO A 224 -11.88 4.71 4.35
N TYR A 225 -11.12 3.77 3.79
CA TYR A 225 -10.46 3.91 2.49
C TYR A 225 -11.10 2.97 1.47
N GLN A 226 -11.14 3.40 0.21
CA GLN A 226 -11.65 2.61 -0.91
C GLN A 226 -10.53 1.95 -1.71
N ASN A 227 -9.38 2.61 -1.85
CA ASN A 227 -8.28 2.25 -2.73
C ASN A 227 -7.00 1.84 -1.97
N ILE A 228 -7.05 1.81 -0.65
CA ILE A 228 -5.90 1.44 0.19
C ILE A 228 -6.13 0.04 0.75
N TYR A 229 -5.22 -0.88 0.47
CA TYR A 229 -5.14 -2.19 1.11
C TYR A 229 -3.91 -2.25 2.00
N MET A 230 -4.07 -2.69 3.25
CA MET A 230 -2.97 -2.77 4.21
C MET A 230 -2.74 -4.20 4.67
N ILE A 231 -1.49 -4.65 4.69
CA ILE A 231 -1.06 -5.91 5.29
C ILE A 231 -0.14 -5.58 6.47
N ALA A 232 -0.49 -6.11 7.64
CA ALA A 232 0.22 -5.94 8.89
C ALA A 232 0.78 -7.29 9.34
N ALA A 233 2.06 -7.32 9.70
CA ALA A 233 2.74 -8.52 10.15
C ALA A 233 2.12 -9.16 11.38
N ALA A 234 1.71 -8.37 12.37
CA ALA A 234 1.27 -8.89 13.65
C ALA A 234 -0.04 -8.24 14.10
N GLY A 235 -0.85 -9.01 14.84
CA GLY A 235 -2.01 -8.48 15.55
C GLY A 235 -1.62 -7.55 16.70
N ALA A 236 -2.63 -6.93 17.31
CA ALA A 236 -2.54 -5.98 18.42
C ALA A 236 -1.73 -6.46 19.63
N ASP A 237 -1.66 -7.77 19.84
CA ASP A 237 -1.08 -8.45 21.00
C ASP A 237 0.06 -9.42 20.61
N GLU A 238 0.62 -9.26 19.42
CA GLU A 238 1.62 -10.19 18.87
C GLU A 238 2.91 -9.50 18.41
N LEU A 239 4.00 -10.26 18.46
CA LEU A 239 5.29 -9.85 17.90
C LEU A 239 5.43 -10.36 16.46
N ALA A 240 6.03 -9.51 15.62
CA ALA A 240 6.52 -9.92 14.32
C ALA A 240 7.87 -10.64 14.48
N LEU A 241 8.08 -11.70 13.69
CA LEU A 241 9.27 -12.53 13.75
C LEU A 241 10.28 -12.12 12.67
N ASP A 242 11.48 -11.74 13.12
CA ASP A 242 12.67 -11.61 12.26
C ASP A 242 13.31 -13.00 12.08
N LEU A 243 13.43 -13.48 10.84
CA LEU A 243 14.08 -14.76 10.51
C LEU A 243 15.60 -14.57 10.44
N ASP A 244 16.20 -14.21 11.57
CA ASP A 244 17.63 -13.97 11.70
C ASP A 244 18.49 -15.25 11.53
N HIS A 245 19.81 -15.08 11.50
CA HIS A 245 20.74 -16.22 11.39
C HIS A 245 20.56 -17.29 12.50
N LYS A 246 20.00 -16.94 13.67
CA LYS A 246 19.82 -17.87 14.79
C LYS A 246 18.70 -18.85 14.50
N VAL A 247 17.65 -18.40 13.79
CA VAL A 247 16.49 -19.24 13.45
C VAL A 247 16.52 -19.75 12.00
N ALA A 248 17.48 -19.32 11.19
CA ALA A 248 17.63 -19.72 9.78
C ALA A 248 17.67 -21.25 9.55
N HIS A 249 18.26 -22.02 10.46
CA HIS A 249 18.29 -23.49 10.37
C HIS A 249 16.90 -24.12 10.49
N ARG A 250 16.00 -23.49 11.25
CA ARG A 250 14.62 -23.95 11.46
C ARG A 250 13.69 -23.39 10.38
N TYR A 251 13.96 -22.18 9.92
CA TYR A 251 13.13 -21.46 8.97
C TYR A 251 13.98 -20.88 7.83
N PRO A 252 14.51 -21.72 6.92
CA PRO A 252 15.31 -21.23 5.79
C PRO A 252 14.48 -20.37 4.84
N THR A 253 14.86 -19.11 4.69
CA THR A 253 14.27 -18.16 3.74
C THR A 253 14.52 -18.60 2.29
N PHE A 254 13.75 -18.08 1.35
CA PHE A 254 13.77 -18.60 -0.02
C PHE A 254 15.12 -18.37 -0.74
N ASP A 255 15.86 -17.34 -0.33
CA ASP A 255 17.18 -16.95 -0.84
C ASP A 255 18.30 -17.08 0.20
N GLN A 256 18.02 -17.72 1.34
CA GLN A 256 18.98 -18.05 2.41
C GLN A 256 19.64 -16.84 3.08
N VAL A 257 19.01 -15.66 3.03
CA VAL A 257 19.40 -14.49 3.83
C VAL A 257 18.31 -14.13 4.83
N PRO A 258 18.61 -13.41 5.93
CA PRO A 258 17.60 -13.00 6.90
C PRO A 258 16.47 -12.18 6.29
N HIS A 259 15.23 -12.39 6.76
CA HIS A 259 14.04 -11.66 6.31
C HIS A 259 13.00 -11.59 7.44
N GLY A 260 12.09 -10.62 7.39
CA GLY A 260 10.85 -10.71 8.18
C GLY A 260 10.01 -11.92 7.75
N ALA A 261 9.33 -12.59 8.68
CA ALA A 261 8.53 -13.78 8.36
C ALA A 261 7.36 -13.47 7.42
N LEU A 262 6.74 -12.30 7.55
CA LEU A 262 5.74 -11.82 6.59
C LEU A 262 6.41 -11.54 5.24
N THR A 263 7.55 -10.85 5.23
CA THR A 263 8.27 -10.51 4.00
C THR A 263 8.75 -11.72 3.21
N ASP A 264 9.37 -12.73 3.83
CA ASP A 264 9.73 -14.00 3.15
C ASP A 264 8.50 -14.65 2.52
N SER A 265 7.37 -14.62 3.21
CA SER A 265 6.12 -15.23 2.73
C SER A 265 5.52 -14.48 1.55
N LEU A 266 5.49 -13.15 1.61
CA LEU A 266 5.03 -12.30 0.49
C LEU A 266 5.96 -12.43 -0.71
N LEU A 267 7.28 -12.40 -0.49
CA LEU A 267 8.29 -12.56 -1.53
C LEU A 267 8.07 -13.86 -2.30
N ARG A 268 7.87 -14.99 -1.60
CA ARG A 268 7.59 -16.27 -2.25
C ARG A 268 6.34 -16.24 -3.13
N VAL A 269 5.30 -15.50 -2.75
CA VAL A 269 4.08 -15.37 -3.56
C VAL A 269 4.37 -14.52 -4.80
N ILE A 270 4.95 -13.33 -4.63
CA ILE A 270 5.18 -12.41 -5.75
C ILE A 270 6.30 -12.85 -6.71
N THR A 271 7.13 -13.82 -6.32
CA THR A 271 8.13 -14.47 -7.20
C THR A 271 7.66 -15.83 -7.74
N GLY A 272 6.41 -16.24 -7.46
CA GLY A 272 5.82 -17.47 -7.97
C GLY A 272 6.32 -18.76 -7.30
N ASN A 273 7.07 -18.67 -6.20
CA ASN A 273 7.48 -19.85 -5.41
C ASN A 273 6.32 -20.44 -4.58
N VAL A 274 5.29 -19.64 -4.32
CA VAL A 274 4.00 -20.04 -3.72
C VAL A 274 2.90 -19.56 -4.66
N ALA A 275 1.95 -20.44 -5.00
CA ALA A 275 0.83 -20.07 -5.85
C ALA A 275 -0.03 -18.99 -5.15
N GLY A 276 -0.16 -17.83 -5.78
CA GLY A 276 -0.91 -16.68 -5.28
C GLY A 276 -2.33 -16.59 -5.84
N ASP A 277 -2.47 -16.74 -7.16
CA ASP A 277 -3.75 -16.70 -7.87
C ASP A 277 -4.59 -17.95 -7.53
N GLN A 278 -5.59 -17.74 -6.68
CA GLN A 278 -6.39 -18.82 -6.09
C GLN A 278 -7.58 -19.18 -6.98
N ASP A 279 -8.18 -18.20 -7.65
CA ASP A 279 -9.33 -18.41 -8.53
C ASP A 279 -8.95 -18.74 -9.98
N LYS A 280 -7.66 -18.60 -10.31
CA LYS A 280 -7.02 -18.95 -11.59
C LYS A 280 -7.46 -18.06 -12.74
N ASP A 281 -7.76 -16.80 -12.46
CA ASP A 281 -8.13 -15.82 -13.48
C ASP A 281 -6.92 -15.18 -14.19
N GLY A 282 -5.69 -15.49 -13.75
CA GLY A 282 -4.44 -14.96 -14.30
C GLY A 282 -3.98 -13.63 -13.67
N THR A 283 -4.69 -13.16 -12.65
CA THR A 283 -4.40 -11.93 -11.92
C THR A 283 -4.11 -12.27 -10.47
N LEU A 284 -3.06 -11.67 -9.92
CA LEU A 284 -2.82 -11.73 -8.48
C LEU A 284 -3.41 -10.48 -7.84
N THR A 285 -4.42 -10.61 -7.00
CA THR A 285 -4.99 -9.48 -6.25
C THR A 285 -4.29 -9.23 -4.92
N HIS A 286 -4.52 -8.06 -4.31
CA HIS A 286 -4.02 -7.78 -2.96
C HIS A 286 -4.53 -8.79 -1.92
N GLN A 287 -5.80 -9.21 -2.03
CA GLN A 287 -6.39 -10.19 -1.14
C GLN A 287 -5.73 -11.56 -1.31
N GLU A 288 -5.56 -12.03 -2.54
CA GLU A 288 -4.92 -13.31 -2.83
C GLU A 288 -3.45 -13.34 -2.39
N LEU A 289 -2.71 -12.25 -2.62
CA LEU A 289 -1.36 -12.08 -2.10
C LEU A 289 -1.33 -12.32 -0.59
N PHE A 290 -2.22 -11.66 0.16
CA PHE A 290 -2.30 -11.81 1.60
C PHE A 290 -2.70 -13.23 2.03
N GLU A 291 -3.72 -13.80 1.40
CA GLU A 291 -4.25 -15.12 1.75
C GLU A 291 -3.22 -16.23 1.49
N ALA A 292 -2.55 -16.20 0.34
CA ALA A 292 -1.49 -17.15 -0.01
C ALA A 292 -0.29 -17.03 0.97
N ALA A 293 0.15 -15.80 1.27
CA ALA A 293 1.21 -15.58 2.25
C ALA A 293 0.82 -16.08 3.64
N ARG A 294 -0.40 -15.77 4.10
CA ARG A 294 -0.92 -16.22 5.40
C ARG A 294 -1.05 -17.75 5.46
N GLN A 295 -1.51 -18.40 4.39
CA GLN A 295 -1.59 -19.86 4.32
C GLN A 295 -0.19 -20.47 4.41
N PHE A 296 0.79 -19.92 3.70
CA PHE A 296 2.18 -20.36 3.77
C PHE A 296 2.75 -20.21 5.20
N MET A 297 2.56 -19.06 5.83
CA MET A 297 2.99 -18.82 7.22
C MET A 297 2.37 -19.82 8.19
N SER A 298 1.07 -20.09 8.04
CA SER A 298 0.35 -21.08 8.86
C SER A 298 0.89 -22.49 8.66
N ALA A 299 1.13 -22.91 7.41
CA ALA A 299 1.69 -24.23 7.10
C ALA A 299 3.12 -24.40 7.65
N ARG A 300 3.86 -23.30 7.75
CA ARG A 300 5.21 -23.26 8.31
C ARG A 300 5.26 -23.23 9.84
N GLY A 301 4.11 -23.09 10.49
CA GLY A 301 3.99 -23.09 11.95
C GLY A 301 4.52 -21.82 12.62
N TYR A 302 4.51 -20.69 11.91
CA TYR A 302 4.77 -19.39 12.54
C TYR A 302 3.66 -19.06 13.54
N GLN A 303 4.06 -18.53 14.71
CA GLN A 303 3.10 -18.11 15.75
C GLN A 303 2.44 -16.77 15.41
N GLN A 304 3.13 -15.93 14.65
CA GLN A 304 2.65 -14.64 14.15
C GLN A 304 1.46 -14.81 13.21
N ARG A 305 0.40 -14.03 13.41
CA ARG A 305 -0.81 -14.05 12.58
C ARG A 305 -0.97 -12.72 11.84
N PRO A 306 -0.54 -12.63 10.56
CA PRO A 306 -0.68 -11.38 9.82
C PRO A 306 -2.16 -11.03 9.61
N ARG A 307 -2.42 -9.74 9.49
CA ARG A 307 -3.76 -9.16 9.29
C ARG A 307 -3.76 -8.33 8.03
N ALA A 308 -4.94 -8.23 7.40
CA ALA A 308 -5.15 -7.31 6.30
C ALA A 308 -6.38 -6.43 6.53
N TYR A 309 -6.34 -5.25 5.94
CA TYR A 309 -7.39 -4.25 5.99
C TYR A 309 -7.75 -3.76 4.58
N PRO A 310 -9.05 -3.68 4.24
CA PRO A 310 -10.20 -4.05 5.07
C PRO A 310 -10.23 -5.54 5.45
N LEU A 311 -10.94 -5.88 6.53
CA LEU A 311 -11.05 -7.28 6.95
C LEU A 311 -11.77 -8.10 5.88
N ILE A 312 -11.27 -9.31 5.61
CA ILE A 312 -11.88 -10.26 4.68
C ILE A 312 -13.35 -10.48 5.05
N GLY A 313 -14.25 -10.26 4.09
CA GLY A 313 -15.71 -10.39 4.26
C GLY A 313 -16.41 -9.19 4.88
N ALA A 314 -15.68 -8.17 5.36
CA ALA A 314 -16.24 -6.87 5.74
C ALA A 314 -16.27 -5.88 4.57
N ASP A 315 -15.72 -6.27 3.42
CA ASP A 315 -15.58 -5.44 2.24
C ASP A 315 -16.58 -5.85 1.15
N SER A 316 -17.35 -4.87 0.69
CA SER A 316 -18.15 -4.96 -0.53
C SER A 316 -17.34 -4.54 -1.77
N GLY A 317 -16.02 -4.78 -1.77
CA GLY A 317 -15.23 -5.10 -2.96
C GLY A 317 -14.55 -3.95 -3.71
N LEU A 318 -13.59 -3.22 -3.12
CA LEU A 318 -12.71 -2.35 -3.93
C LEU A 318 -11.23 -2.67 -3.72
N SER A 319 -10.58 -2.21 -2.65
CA SER A 319 -9.12 -2.29 -2.51
C SER A 319 -8.50 -3.71 -2.51
N GLY A 320 -9.20 -4.72 -1.97
CA GLY A 320 -8.67 -6.09 -1.88
C GLY A 320 -8.67 -6.84 -3.22
N GLN A 321 -9.61 -6.52 -4.12
CA GLN A 321 -9.73 -7.14 -5.44
C GLN A 321 -8.96 -6.38 -6.53
N LEU A 322 -8.27 -5.29 -6.18
CA LEU A 322 -7.40 -4.60 -7.12
C LEU A 322 -6.26 -5.53 -7.54
N PRO A 323 -5.94 -5.59 -8.85
CA PRO A 323 -4.76 -6.28 -9.34
C PRO A 323 -3.50 -5.75 -8.68
N LEU A 324 -2.60 -6.64 -8.27
CA LEU A 324 -1.31 -6.28 -7.74
C LEU A 324 -0.53 -5.50 -8.80
N PHE A 325 -0.30 -4.21 -8.52
CA PHE A 325 0.42 -3.28 -9.39
C PHE A 325 -0.16 -3.13 -10.82
N GLY A 326 -1.45 -3.43 -11.01
CA GLY A 326 -2.14 -3.26 -12.28
C GLY A 326 -1.69 -4.20 -13.40
N SER A 327 -1.02 -5.31 -13.08
CA SER A 327 -0.52 -6.28 -14.06
C SER A 327 -1.05 -7.69 -13.83
N HIS A 328 -1.15 -8.46 -14.91
CA HIS A 328 -1.24 -9.92 -14.83
C HIS A 328 0.07 -10.50 -14.27
N LEU A 329 0.00 -11.73 -13.75
CA LEU A 329 1.17 -12.43 -13.23
C LEU A 329 2.31 -12.49 -14.27
N PRO A 330 3.58 -12.22 -13.87
CA PRO A 330 4.73 -12.21 -14.77
C PRO A 330 5.16 -13.59 -15.29
#